data_AF-A0A352SZD2-F1
#
_entry.id   AF-A0A352SZD2-F1
#
_cell.length_a   1.000
_cell.length_b   1.000
_cell.length_c   1.000
_cell.angle_alpha   90.00
_cell.angle_beta   90.00
_cell.angle_gamma   90.00
#
_symmetry.space_group_name_H-M   'P 1'
#
loop_
_entity.id
_entity.type
_entity.pdbx_description
1 polymer ?
#
loop_
_entity_poly.entity_id
_entity_poly.type
_entity_poly.pdbx_seq_one_letter_code
_entity_poly.pdbx_strand_id
1 'polypeptide(L)'
;AILGKYFRRELGKLSIGAYADIITIDYEPLTPMNEKNWFGHVLFGMTGRMVNDTVINGRFVMKDRVIQTADTKEILAKSREHVKKIWPLM
;
A
#
# COMPACT_ATOMS: atom_id res chain seq x y z
N ALA A 1 0.48 -19.28 -4.72
CA ALA A 1 1.15 -18.35 -3.76
C ALA A 1 1.22 -19.01 -2.39
N ILE A 2 2.31 -18.78 -1.63
CA ILE A 2 2.55 -19.40 -0.31
C ILE A 2 1.40 -19.11 0.67
N LEU A 3 0.91 -17.87 0.70
CA LEU A 3 -0.17 -17.45 1.60
C LEU A 3 -1.54 -18.03 1.25
N GLY A 4 -1.78 -18.45 0.01
CA GLY A 4 -3.09 -18.96 -0.42
C GLY A 4 -3.57 -20.21 0.34
N LYS A 5 -2.65 -20.95 1.00
CA LYS A 5 -2.99 -22.11 1.84
C LYS A 5 -3.64 -21.73 3.17
N TYR A 6 -3.48 -20.49 3.63
CA TYR A 6 -3.85 -20.05 4.98
C TYR A 6 -5.07 -19.12 4.99
N PHE A 7 -5.53 -18.68 3.82
CA PHE A 7 -6.60 -17.69 3.70
C PHE A 7 -7.84 -18.31 3.04
N ARG A 8 -9.03 -17.84 3.46
CA ARG A 8 -10.32 -18.42 3.05
C ARG A 8 -10.75 -18.03 1.63
N ARG A 9 -10.17 -16.96 1.08
CA ARG A 9 -10.45 -16.44 -0.26
C ARG A 9 -9.12 -16.20 -0.98
N GLU A 10 -9.18 -16.07 -2.30
CA GLU A 10 -8.00 -15.77 -3.10
C GLU A 10 -7.38 -14.42 -2.70
N LEU A 11 -6.04 -14.37 -2.69
CA LEU A 11 -5.24 -13.20 -2.37
C LEU A 11 -4.51 -12.70 -3.62
N GLY A 12 -4.30 -11.38 -3.70
CA GLY A 12 -3.47 -10.76 -4.75
C GLY A 12 -4.03 -10.92 -6.17
N LYS A 13 -5.35 -11.08 -6.30
CA LYS A 13 -6.05 -11.24 -7.57
C LYS A 13 -7.24 -10.28 -7.65
N LEU A 14 -7.44 -9.68 -8.82
CA LEU A 14 -8.65 -8.93 -9.15
C LEU A 14 -9.65 -9.88 -9.83
N SER A 15 -10.37 -10.66 -9.01
CA SER A 15 -11.37 -11.64 -9.47
C SER A 15 -12.58 -11.66 -8.53
N ILE A 16 -13.73 -12.10 -9.05
CA ILE A 16 -14.95 -12.28 -8.25
C ILE A 16 -14.66 -13.33 -7.16
N GLY A 17 -14.98 -12.98 -5.91
CA GLY A 17 -14.80 -13.86 -4.74
C GLY A 17 -13.45 -13.77 -4.04
N ALA A 18 -12.46 -13.07 -4.61
CA ALA A 18 -11.19 -12.75 -3.93
C ALA A 18 -11.39 -11.74 -2.78
N TYR A 19 -10.37 -11.57 -1.94
CA TYR A 19 -10.35 -10.45 -1.01
C TYR A 19 -10.29 -9.12 -1.78
N ALA A 20 -11.10 -8.15 -1.35
CA ALA A 20 -11.10 -6.80 -1.91
C ALA A 20 -9.95 -5.96 -1.32
N ASP A 21 -8.72 -6.41 -1.58
CA ASP A 21 -7.47 -5.76 -1.21
C ASP A 21 -6.90 -5.07 -2.46
N ILE A 22 -6.97 -3.74 -2.49
CA ILE A 22 -6.74 -2.95 -3.71
C ILE A 22 -5.94 -1.70 -3.34
N ILE A 23 -5.02 -1.30 -4.21
CA ILE A 23 -4.44 0.04 -4.21
C ILE A 23 -4.76 0.73 -5.52
N THR A 24 -4.92 2.05 -5.47
CA THR A 24 -4.92 2.91 -6.67
C THR A 24 -3.59 3.64 -6.74
N ILE A 25 -3.04 3.82 -7.93
CA ILE A 25 -1.76 4.48 -8.14
C ILE A 25 -1.97 5.61 -9.14
N ASP A 26 -1.54 6.81 -8.73
CA ASP A 26 -1.51 8.01 -9.54
C ASP A 26 -0.22 8.02 -10.37
N TYR A 27 -0.27 7.39 -11.55
CA TYR A 27 0.89 7.16 -12.41
C TYR A 27 0.61 7.62 -13.85
N GLU A 28 1.32 8.67 -14.26
CA GLU A 28 1.34 9.18 -15.63
C GLU A 28 2.70 8.84 -16.28
N PRO A 29 2.78 7.80 -17.13
CA PRO A 29 4.05 7.37 -17.70
C PRO A 29 4.52 8.27 -18.84
N LEU A 30 5.82 8.60 -18.86
CA LEU A 30 6.47 9.29 -19.98
C LEU A 30 6.63 8.40 -21.23
N THR A 31 6.76 7.08 -21.04
CA THR A 31 6.83 6.10 -22.13
C THR A 31 5.49 5.39 -22.30
N PRO A 32 5.04 5.08 -23.52
CA PRO A 32 3.76 4.39 -23.72
C PRO A 32 3.69 3.07 -22.96
N MET A 33 2.64 2.91 -22.14
CA MET A 33 2.38 1.70 -21.39
C MET A 33 1.33 0.85 -22.10
N ASN A 34 1.56 -0.46 -22.17
CA ASN A 34 0.66 -1.45 -22.74
C ASN A 34 0.79 -2.81 -22.02
N GLU A 35 0.01 -3.79 -22.47
CA GLU A 35 -0.03 -5.15 -21.90
C GLU A 35 1.33 -5.86 -21.85
N LYS A 36 2.29 -5.49 -22.70
CA LYS A 36 3.60 -6.15 -22.80
C LYS A 36 4.65 -5.53 -21.87
N ASN A 37 4.43 -4.29 -21.41
CA ASN A 37 5.43 -3.57 -20.60
C ASN A 37 4.91 -3.02 -19.26
N TRP A 38 3.61 -3.13 -18.95
CA TRP A 38 3.03 -2.59 -17.71
C TRP A 38 3.77 -3.07 -16.45
N PHE A 39 4.22 -4.32 -16.42
CA PHE A 39 4.93 -4.86 -15.25
C PHE A 39 6.28 -4.17 -15.04
N GLY A 40 6.98 -3.81 -16.12
CA GLY A 40 8.20 -3.00 -16.04
C GLY A 40 7.93 -1.60 -15.49
N HIS A 41 6.81 -0.98 -15.88
CA HIS A 41 6.37 0.29 -15.30
C HIS A 41 6.09 0.18 -13.79
N VAL A 42 5.43 -0.89 -13.35
CA VAL A 42 5.21 -1.16 -11.92
C VAL A 42 6.54 -1.34 -11.17
N LEU A 43 7.47 -2.11 -11.73
CA LEU A 43 8.71 -2.47 -11.05
C LEU A 43 9.71 -1.30 -10.98
N PHE A 44 9.78 -0.48 -12.03
CA PHE A 44 10.84 0.52 -12.21
C PHE A 44 10.34 1.96 -12.26
N GLY A 45 9.07 2.19 -12.57
CA GLY A 45 8.49 3.52 -12.74
C GLY A 45 7.64 3.99 -11.57
N MET A 46 7.07 3.07 -10.79
CA MET A 46 6.18 3.40 -9.68
C MET A 46 6.91 3.42 -8.33
N THR A 47 6.43 4.25 -7.41
CA THR A 47 6.93 4.29 -6.02
C THR A 47 5.76 4.33 -5.04
N GLY A 48 6.00 3.95 -3.78
CA GLY A 48 4.97 3.96 -2.74
C GLY A 48 4.32 5.33 -2.52
N ARG A 49 5.00 6.44 -2.89
CA ARG A 49 4.46 7.80 -2.77
C ARG A 49 3.30 8.07 -3.73
N MET A 50 3.21 7.31 -4.83
CA MET A 50 2.20 7.45 -5.88
C MET A 50 0.88 6.76 -5.53
N VAL A 51 0.84 5.91 -4.49
CA VAL A 51 -0.42 5.28 -4.04
C VAL A 51 -1.39 6.37 -3.58
N ASN A 52 -2.60 6.39 -4.14
CA ASN A 52 -3.65 7.34 -3.77
C ASN A 52 -4.57 6.76 -2.69
N ASP A 53 -5.08 5.56 -2.93
CA ASP A 53 -6.00 4.86 -2.03
C ASP A 53 -5.47 3.47 -1.71
N THR A 54 -5.76 3.02 -0.49
CA THR A 54 -5.54 1.65 -0.03
C THR A 54 -6.82 1.12 0.56
N VAL A 55 -7.29 0.00 0.01
CA VAL A 55 -8.48 -0.73 0.45
C VAL A 55 -8.04 -2.08 0.98
N ILE A 56 -8.50 -2.43 2.18
CA ILE A 56 -8.27 -3.75 2.78
C ILE A 56 -9.63 -4.36 3.11
N ASN A 57 -9.90 -5.54 2.54
CA ASN A 57 -11.15 -6.28 2.66
C ASN A 57 -12.39 -5.38 2.44
N GLY A 58 -12.35 -4.57 1.38
CA GLY A 58 -13.44 -3.69 0.96
C GLY A 58 -13.59 -2.40 1.78
N ARG A 59 -12.67 -2.09 2.70
CA ARG A 59 -12.67 -0.83 3.46
C ARG A 59 -11.47 0.02 3.12
N PHE A 60 -11.69 1.32 2.85
CA PHE A 60 -10.61 2.28 2.72
C PHE A 60 -9.88 2.42 4.05
N VAL A 61 -8.59 2.12 4.05
CA VAL A 61 -7.66 2.40 5.17
C VAL A 61 -6.81 3.64 4.89
N MET A 62 -6.64 3.98 3.61
CA MET A 62 -6.15 5.26 3.13
C MET A 62 -7.02 5.68 1.96
N LYS A 63 -7.48 6.94 1.95
CA LYS A 63 -8.25 7.53 0.85
C LYS A 63 -7.71 8.91 0.53
N ASP A 64 -7.50 9.23 -0.74
CA ASP A 64 -6.96 10.52 -1.19
C ASP A 64 -5.66 10.88 -0.45
N ARG A 65 -4.79 9.88 -0.24
CA ARG A 65 -3.53 9.97 0.53
C ARG A 65 -3.69 10.34 2.01
N VAL A 66 -4.89 10.25 2.57
CA VAL A 66 -5.18 10.45 3.99
C VAL A 66 -5.46 9.10 4.66
N ILE A 67 -4.64 8.74 5.67
CA ILE A 67 -4.84 7.54 6.48
C ILE A 67 -6.13 7.71 7.31
N GLN A 68 -7.03 6.75 7.19
CA GLN A 68 -8.37 6.80 7.81
C GLN A 68 -8.41 6.12 9.19
N THR A 69 -7.42 5.29 9.50
CA THR A 69 -7.46 4.38 10.66
C THR A 69 -6.54 4.78 11.80
N ALA A 70 -5.83 5.91 11.69
CA ALA A 70 -4.85 6.33 12.68
C ALA A 70 -4.62 7.85 12.66
N ASP A 71 -4.34 8.42 13.84
CA ASP A 71 -3.81 9.78 13.95
C ASP A 71 -2.30 9.76 13.64
N THR A 72 -1.97 10.16 12.42
CA THR A 72 -0.58 10.21 11.96
C THR A 72 0.26 11.25 12.70
N LYS A 73 -0.35 12.37 13.14
CA LYS A 73 0.38 13.42 13.87
C LYS A 73 0.74 12.93 15.27
N GLU A 74 -0.19 12.27 15.95
CA GLU A 74 0.05 11.67 17.26
C GLU A 74 1.12 10.58 17.19
N ILE A 75 1.02 9.66 16.22
CA ILE A 75 2.02 8.59 16.04
C ILE A 75 3.42 9.17 15.82
N LEU A 76 3.54 10.19 14.96
CA LEU A 76 4.81 10.85 14.70
C LEU A 76 5.36 11.56 15.94
N ALA A 77 4.50 12.20 16.75
CA ALA A 77 4.89 12.83 18.00
C ALA A 77 5.41 11.80 19.02
N LYS A 78 4.64 10.73 19.26
CA LYS A 78 5.05 9.63 20.15
C LYS A 78 6.35 8.97 19.70
N SER A 79 6.54 8.80 18.39
CA SER A 79 7.77 8.23 17.82
C SER A 79 8.99 9.10 18.17
N ARG A 80 8.87 10.43 18.04
CA ARG A 80 9.93 11.36 18.42
C ARG A 80 10.22 11.38 19.92
N GLU A 81 9.21 11.21 20.76
CA GLU A 81 9.42 11.08 22.21
C GLU A 81 10.15 9.78 22.56
N HIS A 82 9.73 8.68 21.93
CA HIS A 82 10.25 7.35 22.22
C HIS A 82 11.73 7.19 21.86
N VAL A 83 12.20 7.96 20.86
CA VAL A 83 13.58 7.90 20.39
C VAL A 83 14.60 8.16 21.50
N LYS A 84 14.24 8.98 22.50
CA LYS A 84 15.09 9.29 23.67
C LYS A 84 15.41 8.05 24.51
N LYS A 85 14.59 7.00 24.44
CA LYS A 85 14.79 5.72 25.12
C LYS A 85 15.57 4.72 24.28
N ILE A 86 15.44 4.81 22.94
CA ILE A 86 16.04 3.84 22.00
C ILE A 86 17.48 4.22 21.65
N TRP A 87 17.74 5.49 21.33
CA TRP A 87 19.08 5.92 20.90
C TRP A 87 20.21 5.62 21.89
N PRO A 88 20.03 5.71 23.22
CA PRO A 88 21.08 5.31 24.16
C PRO A 88 21.40 3.81 24.19
N LEU A 89 20.58 2.96 23.56
CA LEU A 89 20.81 1.51 23.44
C LEU A 89 21.60 1.14 22.18
N MET A 90 21.90 2.13 21.32
CA MET A 90 22.69 1.96 20.10
C MET A 90 24.13 2.41 20.36
#